data_AF-A0A847DSJ2-F1
#
_entry.id   AF-A0A847DSJ2-F1
#
_cell.length_a   1.000
_cell.length_b   1.000
_cell.length_c   1.000
_cell.angle_alpha   90.00
_cell.angle_beta   90.00
_cell.angle_gamma   90.00
#
_symmetry.space_group_name_H-M   'P 1'
#
loop_
_entity.id
_entity.type
_entity.pdbx_description
1 polymer ?
#
loop_
_entity_poly.entity_id
_entity_poly.type
_entity_poly.pdbx_seq_one_letter_code
_entity_poly.pdbx_strand_id
1 'polypeptide(L)' 'RLGNAVRATRAIHKDGRKLYVDLSFGVITDANGKAVGAVAMGRDCTERYLAAQREKAQQPAPGSGSGAP' A
#
# COMPACT_ATOMS: atom_id res chain seq x y z
N ARG A 1 -15.79 -7.94 -0.95
CA ARG A 1 -14.59 -8.69 -0.51
C ARG A 1 -13.35 -7.91 -0.97
N LEU A 2 -12.61 -7.25 -0.08
CA LEU A 2 -11.29 -6.67 -0.37
C LEU A 2 -10.18 -7.74 -0.44
N GLY A 3 -10.54 -8.99 -0.71
CA GLY A 3 -9.65 -10.13 -0.59
C GLY A 3 -8.71 -10.21 -1.79
N ASN A 4 -7.55 -9.55 -1.67
CA ASN A 4 -6.29 -9.72 -2.43
C ASN A 4 -5.60 -8.37 -2.73
N ALA A 5 -6.28 -7.22 -2.67
CA ALA A 5 -5.66 -5.95 -3.05
C ALA A 5 -4.64 -5.49 -1.98
N VAL A 6 -3.36 -5.79 -2.19
CA VAL A 6 -2.25 -5.25 -1.38
C VAL A 6 -2.05 -3.79 -1.76
N ARG A 7 -2.20 -2.90 -0.78
CA ARG A 7 -1.91 -1.47 -0.94
C ARG A 7 -0.84 -1.07 0.06
N ALA A 8 0.16 -0.33 -0.43
CA ALA A 8 1.15 0.29 0.42
C ALA A 8 0.45 1.28 1.37
N THR A 9 0.59 1.04 2.67
CA THR A 9 0.03 1.85 3.74
C THR A 9 1.16 2.52 4.50
N ARG A 10 0.97 3.77 4.93
CA ARG A 10 1.97 4.48 5.76
C ARG A 10 1.98 3.89 7.17
N ALA A 11 3.17 3.67 7.71
CA ALA A 11 3.39 3.22 9.08
C ALA A 11 4.52 4.03 9.73
N ILE A 12 4.64 3.94 11.05
CA ILE A 12 5.71 4.56 11.84
C ILE A 12 6.45 3.43 12.56
N HIS A 13 7.75 3.31 12.32
CA HIS A 13 8.61 2.39 13.06
C HIS A 13 8.79 2.88 14.51
N LYS A 14 9.13 1.99 15.44
CA LYS A 14 9.31 2.35 16.86
C LYS A 14 10.37 3.42 17.11
N ASP A 15 11.30 3.61 16.18
CA ASP A 15 12.31 4.68 16.21
C ASP A 15 11.83 6.02 15.61
N GLY A 16 10.57 6.10 15.20
CA GLY A 16 9.95 7.30 14.62
C GLY A 16 10.05 7.42 13.10
N ARG A 17 10.74 6.52 12.41
CA ARG A 17 10.86 6.59 10.93
C ARG A 17 9.53 6.28 10.24
N LYS A 18 9.24 7.03 9.17
CA LYS A 18 8.10 6.74 8.28
C LYS A 18 8.43 5.57 7.38
N LEU A 19 7.53 4.60 7.33
CA LEU A 19 7.61 3.41 6.49
C LEU A 19 6.41 3.33 5.56
N TYR A 20 6.57 2.57 4.48
CA TYR A 20 5.46 2.04 3.71
C TYR A 20 5.45 0.53 3.86
N VAL A 21 4.27 -0.01 4.19
CA VAL A 21 4.06 -1.45 4.34
C VAL A 21 2.99 -1.92 3.37
N ASP A 22 3.32 -2.96 2.60
CA ASP A 22 2.34 -3.78 1.92
C ASP A 22 1.62 -4.61 2.99
N LEU A 23 0.34 -4.31 3.19
CA LEU A 23 -0.42 -4.82 4.34
C LEU A 23 -1.61 -5.65 3.87
N SER A 24 -1.73 -6.86 4.41
CA SER A 24 -2.89 -7.74 4.24
C SER A 24 -3.39 -8.26 5.58
N PHE A 25 -4.68 -8.59 5.64
CA PHE A 25 -5.35 -9.05 6.85
C PHE A 25 -6.26 -10.25 6.56
N GLY A 26 -6.40 -11.13 7.55
CA GLY A 26 -7.37 -12.22 7.57
C GLY A 26 -8.07 -12.29 8.93
N VAL A 27 -9.34 -12.70 8.91
CA VAL A 27 -10.09 -13.04 10.12
C VAL A 27 -9.93 -14.54 10.35
N ILE A 28 -9.56 -14.92 11.57
CA ILE A 28 -9.50 -16.32 11.99
C ILE A 28 -10.87 -16.66 12.58
N THR A 29 -11.51 -17.69 12.05
CA THR A 29 -12.82 -18.17 12.51
C THR A 29 -12.74 -19.56 13.10
N ASP A 30 -13.57 -19.85 14.09
CA ASP A 30 -13.79 -21.22 14.58
C ASP A 30 -14.60 -22.07 13.56
N ALA A 31 -14.87 -23.32 13.92
CA ALA A 31 -15.63 -24.25 13.08
C ALA A 31 -17.08 -23.80 12.79
N ASN A 32 -17.64 -22.91 13.61
CA ASN A 32 -18.99 -22.35 13.43
C ASN A 32 -18.97 -21.02 12.66
N GLY A 33 -17.80 -20.59 12.18
CA GLY A 33 -17.63 -19.32 11.48
C GLY A 33 -17.56 -18.10 12.41
N LYS A 34 -17.51 -18.28 13.73
CA LYS A 34 -17.37 -17.17 14.68
C LYS A 34 -15.93 -16.66 14.65
N ALA A 35 -15.75 -15.36 14.54
CA ALA A 35 -14.43 -14.74 14.60
C ALA A 35 -13.79 -14.97 15.99
N VAL A 36 -12.59 -15.54 16.00
CA VAL A 36 -11.78 -15.80 17.21
C VAL A 36 -10.46 -15.03 17.22
N GLY A 37 -10.11 -14.38 16.11
CA GLY A 37 -8.92 -13.55 16.03
C GLY A 37 -8.73 -12.92 14.66
N ALA A 38 -7.59 -12.26 14.50
CA ALA A 38 -7.15 -11.71 13.23
C ALA A 38 -5.65 -11.95 13.05
N VAL A 39 -5.23 -12.05 11.80
CA VAL A 39 -3.83 -12.10 11.41
C VAL A 39 -3.55 -10.95 10.46
N ALA A 40 -2.39 -10.32 10.62
CA ALA A 40 -1.90 -9.28 9.75
C ALA A 40 -0.52 -9.68 9.21
N MET A 41 -0.31 -9.48 7.91
CA MET A 41 1.01 -9.60 7.29
C MET A 41 1.42 -8.24 6.75
N GLY A 42 2.51 -7.69 7.30
CA GLY A 42 3.11 -6.45 6.83
C GLY A 42 4.48 -6.72 6.23
N ARG A 43 4.70 -6.29 4.99
CA ARG A 43 6.02 -6.31 4.34
C ARG A 43 6.51 -4.88 4.14
N ASP A 44 7.71 -4.56 4.62
CA ASP A 44 8.32 -3.26 4.32
C ASP A 44 8.51 -3.13 2.80
N CYS A 45 7.91 -2.08 2.23
CA CYS A 45 8.00 -1.72 0.82
C CYS A 45 8.47 -0.28 0.64
N THR A 46 9.08 0.32 1.66
CA THR A 46 9.50 1.74 1.70
C THR A 46 10.38 2.10 0.52
N GLU A 47 11.43 1.32 0.26
CA GLU A 47 12.34 1.55 -0.86
C GLU A 47 11.62 1.52 -2.21
N ARG A 48 10.86 0.43 -2.47
CA ARG A 48 10.08 0.25 -3.70
C ARG A 48 9.07 1.38 -3.91
N TYR A 49 8.35 1.76 -2.84
CA TYR A 49 7.37 2.83 -2.90
C TYR A 49 8.02 4.17 -3.26
N LEU A 50 9.11 4.53 -2.59
CA LEU A 50 9.82 5.80 -2.83
C LEU A 50 10.49 5.83 -4.21
N ALA A 51 11.00 4.70 -4.71
CA ALA A 51 11.49 4.59 -6.10
C ALA A 51 10.39 4.93 -7.11
N ALA A 52 9.22 4.27 -7.00
CA ALA A 52 8.08 4.53 -7.88
C ALA A 52 7.56 5.97 -7.81
N GLN A 53 7.60 6.62 -6.64
CA GLN A 53 7.22 8.03 -6.51
C GLN A 53 8.23 8.97 -7.19
N ARG A 54 9.53 8.69 -7.09
CA ARG A 54 10.58 9.46 -7.78
C ARG A 54 10.44 9.37 -9.29
N GLU A 55 10.18 8.18 -9.82
CA GLU A 55 9.93 7.95 -11.25
C GLU A 55 8.71 8.74 -11.75
N LYS A 56 7.60 8.69 -11.00
CA LYS A 56 6.38 9.46 -11.32
C LYS A 56 6.62 10.97 -11.32
N ALA A 57 7.43 11.48 -10.40
CA ALA A 57 7.75 12.90 -10.31
C ALA A 57 8.68 13.38 -11.44
N GLN A 58 9.44 12.46 -12.05
CA GLN A 58 10.37 12.77 -13.15
C GLN A 58 9.72 12.65 -14.54
N GLN A 59 8.58 11.96 -14.64
CA GLN A 59 7.86 11.88 -15.91
C GLN A 59 7.18 13.23 -16.21
N PRO A 60 7.48 13.86 -17.36
CA PRO A 60 6.77 15.05 -17.77
C PRO A 60 5.28 14.71 -17.91
N ALA A 61 4.42 15.60 -17.43
CA ALA A 61 2.97 15.43 -17.55
C ALA A 61 2.61 15.17 -19.02
N PRO A 62 1.79 14.15 -19.34
CA PRO A 62 1.34 13.95 -20.72
C PRO A 62 0.64 15.24 -21.17
N GLY A 63 1.12 15.77 -22.30
CA GLY A 63 0.96 17.16 -22.70
C GLY A 63 -0.47 17.69 -22.59
N SER A 64 -0.61 18.83 -21.93
CA SER A 64 -1.65 19.81 -22.23
C SER A 64 -1.41 20.38 -23.63
N GLY A 65 -1.70 19.59 -24.66
CA GLY A 65 -1.81 20.06 -26.04
C GLY A 65 -3.12 20.82 -26.19
N SER A 66 -3.12 22.09 -25.78
CA SER A 66 -4.10 23.08 -26.20
C SER A 66 -3.60 23.74 -27.48
N GLY A 67 -4.40 23.72 -28.54
CA GLY A 67 -4.12 24.40 -29.79
C GLY A 67 -5.03 23.97 -30.91
N ALA A 68 -6.30 24.40 -30.86
CA ALA A 68 -7.10 24.64 -32.07
C ALA A 68 -6.36 25.67 -32.96
N PRO A 69 -6.57 25.70 -34.29
CA PRO A 69 -7.86 26.11 -34.85
C PRO A 69 -8.67 24.99 -35.53
#